data_AF-A0A3D8VHW3-F1
#
_entry.id   AF-A0A3D8VHW3-F1
#
_cell.length_a   1.000
_cell.length_b   1.000
_cell.length_c   1.000
_cell.angle_alpha   90.00
_cell.angle_beta   90.00
_cell.angle_gamma   90.00
#
_symmetry.space_group_name_H-M   'P 1'
#
loop_
_entity.id
_entity.type
_entity.pdbx_description
1 polymer ?
#
loop_
_entity_poly.entity_id
_entity_poly.type
_entity_poly.pdbx_seq_one_letter_code
_entity_poly.pdbx_strand_id
1 'polypeptide(L)'
;MKKNSVITPNEFEEQLSHLQEKFSLLERRLSIKTDEIVFNMAVSHRKEMDELKNEVFGLRDELRKMKRERRYEYMGKVAQQARRRSVG
;
A
#
# COMPACT_ATOMS: atom_id res chain seq x y z
N MET A 1 -35.41 38.65 -21.50
CA MET A 1 -34.31 39.50 -22.02
C MET A 1 -33.28 39.68 -20.90
N LYS A 2 -32.04 39.19 -21.06
CA LYS A 2 -30.96 39.55 -20.13
C LYS A 2 -30.74 41.05 -20.27
N LYS A 3 -31.01 41.83 -19.23
CA LYS A 3 -30.65 43.25 -19.20
C LYS A 3 -29.14 43.30 -19.35
N ASN A 4 -28.63 43.97 -20.38
CA ASN A 4 -27.22 44.33 -20.47
C ASN A 4 -26.95 45.33 -19.35
N SER A 5 -26.58 44.81 -18.19
CA SER A 5 -26.09 45.59 -17.06
C SER A 5 -24.73 46.13 -17.46
N VAL A 6 -24.60 47.45 -17.55
CA VAL A 6 -23.30 48.08 -17.71
C VAL A 6 -22.55 47.84 -16.41
N ILE A 7 -21.50 47.01 -16.46
CA ILE A 7 -20.62 46.76 -15.31
C ILE A 7 -19.66 47.93 -15.25
N THR A 8 -19.58 48.59 -14.09
CA THR A 8 -18.60 49.65 -13.89
C THR A 8 -17.19 49.05 -13.74
N PRO A 9 -16.13 49.78 -14.10
CA PRO A 9 -14.76 49.31 -13.88
C PRO A 9 -14.52 48.87 -12.42
N ASN A 10 -15.08 49.58 -11.45
CA ASN A 10 -14.93 49.24 -10.03
C ASN A 10 -15.60 47.90 -9.67
N GLU A 11 -16.82 47.66 -10.16
CA GLU A 11 -17.51 46.37 -9.94
C GLU A 11 -16.76 45.22 -10.61
N PHE A 12 -16.16 45.46 -11.77
CA PHE A 12 -15.32 44.46 -12.44
C PHE A 12 -14.08 44.12 -11.62
N GLU A 13 -13.34 45.13 -11.16
CA GLU A 13 -12.13 44.95 -10.34
C GLU A 13 -12.45 44.24 -9.01
N GLU A 14 -13.57 44.59 -8.36
CA GLU A 14 -14.00 43.93 -7.13
C GLU A 14 -14.34 42.45 -7.36
N GLN A 15 -15.08 42.14 -8.44
CA GLN A 15 -15.39 40.75 -8.79
C GLN A 15 -14.14 39.97 -9.20
N LEU A 16 -13.20 40.60 -9.89
CA LEU A 16 -11.93 40.00 -10.27
C LEU A 16 -11.09 39.67 -9.03
N SER A 17 -10.97 40.61 -8.10
CA SER A 17 -10.27 40.43 -6.82
C SER A 17 -10.88 39.26 -6.02
N HIS A 18 -12.21 39.22 -5.89
CA HIS A 18 -12.89 38.10 -5.24
C HIS A 18 -12.66 36.76 -5.94
N LEU A 19 -12.60 36.75 -7.27
CA LEU A 19 -12.34 35.54 -8.02
C LEU A 19 -10.90 35.05 -7.79
N GLN A 20 -9.92 35.95 -7.80
CA GLN A 20 -8.52 35.66 -7.52
C GLN A 20 -8.31 35.11 -6.11
N GLU A 21 -8.99 35.68 -5.11
CA GLU A 21 -8.94 35.19 -3.74
C GLU A 21 -9.50 33.76 -3.64
N LYS A 22 -10.67 33.51 -4.26
CA LYS A 22 -11.28 32.18 -4.29
C LYS A 22 -10.40 31.15 -5.00
N PHE A 23 -9.77 31.53 -6.11
CA PHE A 23 -8.82 30.66 -6.81
C PHE A 23 -7.61 30.33 -5.95
N SER A 24 -7.02 31.34 -5.30
CA SER A 24 -5.87 31.14 -4.40
C SER A 24 -6.20 30.18 -3.25
N LEU A 25 -7.41 30.30 -2.67
CA LEU A 25 -7.88 29.38 -1.64
C LEU A 25 -8.09 27.95 -2.18
N LEU A 26 -8.62 27.83 -3.40
CA LEU A 26 -8.79 26.53 -4.05
C LEU A 26 -7.45 25.86 -4.35
N GLU A 27 -6.48 26.59 -4.90
CA GLU A 27 -5.13 26.08 -5.16
C GLU A 27 -4.47 25.57 -3.89
N ARG A 28 -4.55 26.34 -2.80
CA ARG A 28 -4.01 25.93 -1.50
C ARG A 28 -4.68 24.66 -0.98
N ARG A 29 -6.02 24.59 -1.04
CA ARG A 29 -6.77 23.40 -0.60
C ARG A 29 -6.44 22.18 -1.46
N LEU A 30 -6.28 22.37 -2.76
CA LEU A 30 -5.92 21.30 -3.68
C LEU A 30 -4.53 20.76 -3.36
N SER A 31 -3.54 21.63 -3.17
CA SER A 31 -2.17 21.24 -2.79
C SER A 31 -2.17 20.39 -1.51
N ILE A 32 -2.83 20.88 -0.45
CA ILE A 32 -2.93 20.15 0.83
C ILE A 32 -3.60 18.79 0.60
N LYS A 33 -4.66 18.74 -0.21
CA LYS A 33 -5.38 17.49 -0.44
C LYS A 33 -4.54 16.47 -1.20
N THR A 34 -3.76 16.92 -2.17
CA THR A 34 -2.82 16.08 -2.91
C THR A 34 -1.78 15.48 -1.97
N ASP A 35 -1.19 16.30 -1.09
CA ASP A 35 -0.19 15.84 -0.11
C ASP A 35 -0.77 14.80 0.85
N GLU A 36 -1.99 15.03 1.36
CA GLU A 36 -2.70 14.06 2.20
C GLU A 36 -2.91 12.71 1.49
N ILE A 37 -3.35 12.74 0.23
CA ILE A 37 -3.62 11.52 -0.55
C ILE A 37 -2.32 10.74 -0.76
N VAL A 38 -1.25 11.42 -1.17
CA VAL A 38 0.05 10.78 -1.41
C VAL A 38 0.59 10.19 -0.10
N PHE A 39 0.49 10.92 1.01
CA PHE A 39 0.91 10.43 2.32
C PHE A 39 0.13 9.18 2.73
N ASN A 40 -1.20 9.22 2.65
CA ASN A 40 -2.05 8.08 3.03
C ASN A 40 -1.78 6.86 2.16
N MET A 41 -1.60 7.06 0.85
CA MET A 41 -1.25 5.99 -0.09
C MET A 41 0.11 5.38 0.25
N ALA A 42 1.13 6.20 0.53
CA ALA A 42 2.45 5.72 0.93
C ALA A 42 2.41 4.92 2.24
N VAL A 43 1.62 5.37 3.23
CA VAL A 43 1.42 4.65 4.49
C VAL A 43 0.69 3.32 4.26
N SER A 44 -0.37 3.29 3.43
CA SER A 44 -1.09 2.05 3.11
C SER A 44 -0.18 1.02 2.45
N HIS A 45 0.51 1.42 1.38
CA HIS A 45 1.43 0.53 0.67
C HIS A 45 2.55 0.03 1.58
N ARG A 46 3.04 0.85 2.52
CA ARG A 46 4.05 0.41 3.48
C ARG A 46 3.53 -0.71 4.39
N LYS A 47 2.30 -0.60 4.88
CA LYS A 47 1.67 -1.65 5.69
C LYS A 47 1.51 -2.94 4.89
N GLU A 48 1.00 -2.84 3.66
CA GLU A 48 0.84 -3.99 2.76
C GLU A 48 2.18 -4.69 2.48
N MET A 49 3.26 -3.93 2.25
CA MET A 49 4.61 -4.49 2.08
C MET A 49 5.10 -5.21 3.34
N ASP A 50 4.85 -4.66 4.53
CA ASP A 50 5.24 -5.30 5.79
C ASP A 50 4.45 -6.59 6.04
N GLU A 51 3.16 -6.61 5.73
CA GLU A 51 2.30 -7.80 5.80
C GLU A 51 2.79 -8.90 4.84
N LEU A 52 2.99 -8.56 3.56
CA LEU A 52 3.53 -9.49 2.56
C LEU A 52 4.91 -10.04 2.95
N LYS A 53 5.77 -9.19 3.51
CA LYS A 53 7.09 -9.61 4.00
C LYS A 53 6.96 -10.64 5.13
N ASN A 54 6.04 -10.42 6.07
CA ASN A 54 5.78 -11.35 7.17
C ASN A 54 5.25 -12.69 6.65
N GLU A 55 4.32 -12.67 5.69
CA GLU A 55 3.81 -13.90 5.03
C GLU A 55 4.93 -14.68 4.34
N VAL A 56 5.80 -14.00 3.59
CA VAL A 56 6.95 -14.64 2.92
C VAL A 56 7.88 -15.30 3.93
N PHE A 57 8.13 -14.67 5.08
CA PHE A 57 8.94 -15.29 6.13
C PHE A 57 8.23 -16.49 6.77
N GLY A 58 6.94 -16.39 7.05
CA GLY A 58 6.14 -17.51 7.55
C GLY A 58 6.21 -18.72 6.61
N LEU A 59 5.93 -18.51 5.32
CA LEU A 59 6.01 -19.56 4.30
C LEU A 59 7.40 -20.17 4.17
N ARG A 60 8.47 -19.37 4.30
CA ARG A 60 9.85 -19.86 4.30
C ARG A 60 10.13 -20.77 5.49
N ASP A 61 9.63 -20.44 6.66
CA ASP A 61 9.82 -21.23 7.87
C ASP A 61 8.99 -22.52 7.84
N GLU A 62 7.76 -22.47 7.33
CA GLU A 62 6.95 -23.66 7.04
C GLU A 62 7.66 -24.60 6.05
N LEU A 63 8.20 -24.05 4.95
CA LEU A 63 8.96 -24.83 3.98
C LEU A 63 10.19 -25.50 4.60
N ARG A 64 10.91 -24.79 5.49
CA ARG A 64 12.04 -25.36 6.24
C ARG A 64 11.61 -26.46 7.18
N LYS A 65 10.47 -26.30 7.86
CA LYS A 65 9.89 -27.32 8.74
C LYS A 65 9.55 -28.59 7.95
N MET A 66 8.81 -28.46 6.85
CA MET A 66 8.45 -29.59 5.98
C MET A 66 9.68 -30.32 5.43
N LYS A 67 10.74 -29.60 5.02
CA LYS A 67 11.99 -30.21 4.56
C LYS A 67 12.66 -31.04 5.65
N ARG A 68 12.65 -30.57 6.90
CA ARG A 68 13.20 -31.31 8.04
C ARG A 68 12.37 -32.56 8.34
N GLU A 69 11.05 -32.43 8.41
CA GLU A 69 10.13 -33.55 8.64
C GLU A 69 10.30 -34.64 7.59
N ARG A 70 10.31 -34.28 6.30
CA ARG A 70 10.56 -35.23 5.20
C ARG A 70 11.92 -35.94 5.34
N ARG A 71 12.97 -35.22 5.76
CA ARG A 71 14.30 -35.82 5.98
C ARG A 71 14.27 -36.82 7.13
N TYR A 72 13.61 -36.49 8.24
CA TYR A 72 13.45 -37.40 9.39
C TYR A 72 12.67 -38.66 9.01
N GLU A 73 11.55 -38.51 8.28
CA GLU A 73 10.78 -39.65 7.79
C GLU A 73 11.62 -40.57 6.88
N TYR A 74 12.38 -39.98 5.95
CA TYR A 74 13.26 -40.75 5.06
C TYR A 74 14.33 -41.52 5.86
N MET A 75 15.02 -40.86 6.80
CA MET A 75 16.03 -41.50 7.65
C MET A 75 15.41 -42.63 8.50
N GLY A 76 14.21 -42.44 9.03
CA GLY A 76 13.47 -43.47 9.76
C GLY A 76 13.19 -44.72 8.91
N LYS A 77 12.75 -44.53 7.65
CA LYS A 77 12.53 -45.64 6.70
C LYS A 77 13.84 -46.38 6.39
N VAL A 78 14.93 -45.66 6.15
CA VAL A 78 16.25 -46.26 5.89
C VAL A 78 16.73 -47.06 7.11
N ALA A 79 16.61 -46.52 8.33
CA ALA A 79 17.00 -47.20 9.55
C ALA A 79 16.18 -48.50 9.79
N GLN A 80 14.87 -48.46 9.54
CA GLN A 80 14.02 -49.66 9.61
C GLN A 80 14.43 -50.72 8.58
N GLN A 81 14.75 -50.31 7.35
CA GLN A 81 15.19 -51.22 6.30
C GLN A 81 16.55 -51.86 6.63
N ALA A 82 17.50 -51.09 7.19
CA ALA A 82 18.79 -51.60 7.63
C ALA A 82 18.64 -52.63 8.76
N ARG A 83 17.79 -52.36 9.76
CA ARG A 83 17.49 -53.31 10.83
C ARG A 83 16.97 -54.63 10.29
N ARG A 84 15.98 -54.60 9.38
CA ARG A 84 15.43 -55.82 8.75
C ARG A 84 16.45 -56.66 7.99
N ARG A 85 17.48 -56.03 7.40
CA ARG A 85 18.56 -56.74 6.69
C ARG A 85 19.62 -57.33 7.62
N SER A 86 19.78 -56.80 8.83
CA SER A 86 20.79 -57.28 9.80
C SER A 86 20.36 -58.50 10.63
N VAL A 87 19.07 -58.84 10.64
CA VAL A 87 18.51 -59.99 11.37
C VAL A 87 18.17 -61.18 10.44
N GLY A 88 18.63 -61.15 9.19
CA GLY A 88 18.47 -62.23 8.21
C GLY A 88 19.78 -62.95 7.92
#